data_AF-A0A955FDI0-F1
#
_entry.id   AF-A0A955FDI0-F1
#
_cell.length_a   1.000
_cell.length_b   1.000
_cell.length_c   1.000
_cell.angle_alpha   90.00
_cell.angle_beta   90.00
_cell.angle_gamma   90.00
#
_symmetry.space_group_name_H-M   'P 1'
#
loop_
_entity.id
_entity.type
_entity.pdbx_description
1 polymer ?
#
loop_
_entity_poly.entity_id
_entity_poly.type
_entity_poly.pdbx_seq_one_letter_code
_entity_poly.pdbx_strand_id
1 'polypeptide(L)'
;MSGGEASEKALGKAIQRARQAGGLTQQDLCQKASLSYSTLAKIERGAIKTPSVFTVARIASVLGVSLDEMLGGVAGGAAVSAKKKSRSGISFLYVDINGCMVHFFHGAFSRISQDTGVPADVVETAFWHFNDAVCRGDMSMVQFNQKLAKQIGVESIDWNSYYLDAIEAVEGMAGLLSWASQHYRVGLLSNIMPSQIRVMIDRGLLPNIHFDAIIDSSEVKAIKPEPAIYTIATERSGVPAHEILFVDDSRTNLMAAEQHGWRVMWFDDMRPADSVAKIRATLEF
;
A
#
# COMPACT_ATOMS: atom_id res chain seq x y z
N MET A 1 -7.20 32.49 23.51
CA MET A 1 -6.66 31.37 24.30
C MET A 1 -7.81 30.43 24.66
N SER A 2 -8.03 29.36 23.89
CA SER A 2 -9.03 28.31 24.21
C SER A 2 -8.94 27.03 23.35
N GLY A 3 -8.05 26.98 22.33
CA GLY A 3 -7.95 25.81 21.43
C GLY A 3 -7.12 24.62 21.93
N GLY A 4 -6.26 24.81 22.95
CA GLY A 4 -5.34 23.76 23.44
C GLY A 4 -6.01 22.70 24.32
N GLU A 5 -6.79 23.12 25.32
CA GLU A 5 -7.38 22.19 26.31
C GLU A 5 -8.42 21.22 25.73
N ALA A 6 -9.05 21.57 24.61
CA ALA A 6 -10.01 20.72 23.91
C ALA A 6 -9.34 19.54 23.18
N SER A 7 -8.14 19.75 22.64
CA SER A 7 -7.36 18.74 21.90
C SER A 7 -6.74 17.69 22.84
N GLU A 8 -6.28 18.12 24.02
CA GLU A 8 -5.60 17.27 25.00
C GLU A 8 -6.55 16.24 25.64
N LYS A 9 -7.76 16.69 26.02
CA LYS A 9 -8.83 15.78 26.50
C LYS A 9 -9.36 14.88 25.38
N ALA A 10 -9.26 15.31 24.11
CA ALA A 10 -9.66 14.49 22.97
C ALA A 10 -8.68 13.32 22.76
N LEU A 11 -7.37 13.57 22.84
CA LEU A 11 -6.33 12.54 22.75
C LEU A 11 -6.50 11.46 23.83
N GLY A 12 -6.66 11.87 25.09
CA GLY A 12 -6.84 10.93 26.21
C GLY A 12 -8.07 10.04 26.04
N LYS A 13 -9.19 10.61 25.56
CA LYS A 13 -10.42 9.86 25.25
C LYS A 13 -10.27 8.94 24.04
N ALA A 14 -9.53 9.36 23.01
CA ALA A 14 -9.28 8.54 21.82
C ALA A 14 -8.50 7.27 22.18
N ILE A 15 -7.43 7.41 22.97
CA ILE A 15 -6.63 6.29 23.48
C ILE A 15 -7.51 5.35 24.31
N GLN A 16 -8.32 5.90 25.22
CA GLN A 16 -9.21 5.11 26.07
C GLN A 16 -10.22 4.29 25.24
N ARG A 17 -10.83 4.88 24.22
CA ARG A 17 -11.79 4.21 23.33
C ARG A 17 -11.14 3.10 22.52
N ALA A 18 -10.02 3.39 21.86
CA ALA A 18 -9.29 2.40 21.05
C ALA A 18 -8.82 1.22 21.90
N ARG A 19 -8.35 1.48 23.13
CA ARG A 19 -7.98 0.45 24.09
C ARG A 19 -9.17 -0.44 24.49
N GLN A 20 -10.32 0.16 24.82
CA GLN A 20 -11.53 -0.58 25.18
C GLN A 20 -12.08 -1.40 24.01
N ALA A 21 -12.06 -0.86 22.79
CA ALA A 21 -12.46 -1.58 21.58
C ALA A 21 -11.57 -2.81 21.31
N GLY A 22 -10.26 -2.71 21.62
CA GLY A 22 -9.32 -3.82 21.58
C GLY A 22 -9.39 -4.78 22.78
N GLY A 23 -10.34 -4.59 23.71
CA GLY A 23 -10.49 -5.44 24.90
C GLY A 23 -9.33 -5.34 25.90
N LEU A 24 -8.51 -4.30 25.83
CA LEU A 24 -7.31 -4.15 26.66
C LEU A 24 -7.62 -3.39 27.95
N THR A 25 -7.09 -3.86 29.07
CA THR A 25 -7.01 -3.04 30.29
C THR A 25 -5.90 -1.99 30.16
N GLN A 26 -5.91 -0.97 31.02
CA GLN A 26 -4.79 0.00 31.07
C GLN A 26 -3.45 -0.71 31.36
N GLN A 27 -3.48 -1.76 32.18
CA GLN A 27 -2.30 -2.54 32.51
C GLN A 27 -1.76 -3.32 31.31
N ASP A 28 -2.64 -3.92 30.50
CA ASP A 28 -2.26 -4.62 29.27
C ASP A 28 -1.62 -3.68 28.25
N LEU A 29 -2.22 -2.49 28.06
CA LEU A 29 -1.67 -1.48 27.16
C LEU A 29 -0.30 -0.99 27.66
N CYS A 30 -0.13 -0.77 28.95
CA CYS A 30 1.15 -0.38 29.54
C CYS A 30 2.24 -1.43 29.31
N GLN A 31 1.92 -2.71 29.50
CA GLN A 31 2.88 -3.80 29.27
C GLN A 31 3.29 -3.87 27.80
N LYS A 32 2.32 -3.86 26.88
CA LYS A 32 2.57 -3.94 25.43
C LYS A 32 3.28 -2.70 24.88
N ALA A 33 2.91 -1.51 25.35
CA ALA A 33 3.54 -0.26 24.92
C ALA A 33 4.81 0.07 25.71
N SER A 34 5.20 -0.77 26.68
CA SER A 34 6.28 -0.54 27.66
C SER A 34 6.26 0.89 28.26
N LEU A 35 5.10 1.25 28.80
CA LEU A 35 4.81 2.51 29.48
C LEU A 35 4.44 2.26 30.94
N SER A 36 4.73 3.24 31.80
CA SER A 36 4.26 3.17 33.19
C SER A 36 2.74 3.37 33.24
N TYR A 37 2.07 2.67 34.17
CA TYR A 37 0.64 2.84 34.45
C TYR A 37 0.30 4.29 34.80
N SER A 38 1.16 4.94 35.60
CA SER A 38 0.99 6.35 35.98
C SER A 38 1.00 7.29 34.77
N THR A 39 1.87 7.02 33.79
CA THR A 39 1.95 7.80 32.55
C THR A 39 0.67 7.65 31.73
N LEU A 40 0.24 6.41 31.46
CA LEU A 40 -0.97 6.16 30.66
C LEU A 40 -2.22 6.73 31.34
N ALA A 41 -2.40 6.55 32.65
CA ALA A 41 -3.54 7.07 33.39
C ALA A 41 -3.59 8.60 33.42
N LYS A 42 -2.44 9.28 33.39
CA LYS A 42 -2.37 10.74 33.28
C LYS A 42 -2.68 11.21 31.86
N ILE A 43 -2.26 10.48 30.83
CA ILE A 43 -2.61 10.77 29.42
C ILE A 43 -4.10 10.59 29.19
N GLU A 44 -4.70 9.46 29.57
CA GLU A 44 -6.12 9.18 29.32
C GLU A 44 -7.06 10.18 30.02
N ARG A 45 -6.65 10.72 31.17
CA ARG A 45 -7.40 11.76 31.91
C ARG A 45 -7.12 13.18 31.43
N GLY A 46 -6.20 13.38 30.48
CA GLY A 46 -5.80 14.70 29.99
C GLY A 46 -4.98 15.52 31.00
N ALA A 47 -4.31 14.87 31.95
CA ALA A 47 -3.45 15.53 32.94
C ALA A 47 -2.04 15.84 32.40
N ILE A 48 -1.62 15.14 31.33
CA ILE A 48 -0.40 15.47 30.57
C ILE A 48 -0.85 16.25 29.33
N LYS A 49 -0.51 17.55 29.31
CA LYS A 49 -0.89 18.47 28.23
C LYS A 49 -0.16 18.16 26.92
N THR A 50 1.12 17.81 27.01
CA THR A 50 1.98 17.53 25.84
C THR A 50 2.72 16.21 26.02
N PRO A 51 2.07 15.06 25.78
CA PRO A 51 2.77 13.78 25.78
C PRO A 51 3.79 13.75 24.64
N SER A 52 4.93 13.09 24.87
CA SER A 52 5.95 12.95 23.83
C SER A 52 5.38 12.23 22.61
N VAL A 53 5.70 12.71 21.40
CA VAL A 53 5.30 12.08 20.14
C VAL A 53 5.69 10.60 20.10
N PHE A 54 6.87 10.24 20.65
CA PHE A 54 7.30 8.83 20.75
C PHE A 54 6.41 7.99 21.68
N THR A 55 5.86 8.60 22.73
CA THR A 55 4.91 7.91 23.63
C THR A 55 3.57 7.69 22.92
N VAL A 56 3.08 8.69 22.20
CA VAL A 56 1.83 8.58 21.44
C VAL A 56 1.97 7.55 20.30
N ALA A 57 3.09 7.55 19.58
CA ALA A 57 3.37 6.59 18.51
C ALA A 57 3.42 5.13 19.01
N ARG A 58 4.02 4.88 20.18
CA ARG A 58 4.04 3.54 20.79
C ARG A 58 2.65 3.05 21.17
N ILE A 59 1.81 3.95 21.71
CA ILE A 59 0.41 3.62 22.03
C ILE A 59 -0.36 3.32 20.74
N ALA A 60 -0.21 4.16 19.71
CA ALA A 60 -0.83 3.99 18.40
C ALA A 60 -0.49 2.64 17.75
N SER A 61 0.80 2.27 17.76
CA SER A 61 1.28 0.99 17.25
C SER A 61 0.65 -0.22 17.95
N VAL A 62 0.52 -0.18 19.29
CA VAL A 62 -0.09 -1.28 20.06
C VAL A 62 -1.60 -1.36 19.84
N LEU A 63 -2.26 -0.22 19.64
CA LEU A 63 -3.70 -0.14 19.43
C LEU A 63 -4.12 -0.35 17.97
N GLY A 64 -3.16 -0.39 17.04
CA GLY A 64 -3.44 -0.55 15.61
C GLY A 64 -4.18 0.64 14.99
N VAL A 65 -4.04 1.84 15.56
CA VAL A 65 -4.67 3.08 15.07
C VAL A 65 -3.60 4.05 14.59
N SER A 66 -3.93 4.90 13.63
CA SER A 66 -2.99 5.92 13.13
C SER A 66 -2.83 7.08 14.12
N LEU A 67 -1.72 7.82 14.01
CA LEU A 67 -1.47 9.01 14.82
C LEU A 67 -2.50 10.12 14.55
N ASP A 68 -2.96 10.26 13.31
CA ASP A 68 -3.97 11.24 12.90
C ASP A 68 -5.35 10.94 13.51
N GLU A 69 -5.76 9.68 13.54
CA GLU A 69 -6.97 9.21 14.23
C GLU A 69 -6.89 9.45 15.74
N MET A 70 -5.69 9.34 16.31
CA MET A 70 -5.45 9.50 17.74
C MET A 70 -5.37 10.98 18.18
N LEU A 71 -4.84 11.86 17.34
CA LEU A 71 -4.61 13.29 17.64
C LEU A 71 -5.81 14.20 17.28
N GLY A 72 -6.96 13.61 16.94
CA GLY A 72 -8.19 14.37 16.74
C GLY A 72 -8.22 15.14 15.42
N GLY A 73 -7.51 14.66 14.39
CA GLY A 73 -7.92 14.92 13.02
C GLY A 73 -9.39 14.53 12.94
N VAL A 74 -10.25 15.49 12.60
CA VAL A 74 -11.71 15.37 12.70
C VAL A 74 -12.18 14.20 11.83
N ALA A 75 -12.21 13.00 12.41
CA ALA A 75 -13.19 11.98 12.12
C ALA A 75 -14.50 12.49 12.71
N GLY A 76 -15.00 13.60 12.15
CA GLY A 76 -16.43 13.74 12.02
C GLY A 76 -16.86 12.44 11.40
N GLY A 77 -17.81 11.76 12.05
CA GLY A 77 -18.52 10.67 11.42
C GLY A 77 -19.14 11.23 10.15
N ALA A 78 -18.38 11.19 9.04
CA ALA A 78 -18.98 10.87 7.79
C ALA A 78 -19.64 9.54 8.10
N ALA A 79 -20.98 9.56 8.19
CA ALA A 79 -21.75 8.36 7.89
C ALA A 79 -20.99 7.68 6.76
N VAL A 80 -20.54 6.43 6.97
CA VAL A 80 -19.81 5.69 5.93
C VAL A 80 -20.72 5.76 4.71
N SER A 81 -20.39 6.68 3.81
CA SER A 81 -21.23 6.93 2.64
C SER A 81 -21.20 5.60 1.94
N ALA A 82 -22.39 5.03 1.71
CA ALA A 82 -22.49 3.84 0.89
C ALA A 82 -21.63 4.11 -0.37
N LYS A 83 -20.65 3.24 -0.60
CA LYS A 83 -19.78 3.36 -1.76
C LYS A 83 -20.68 3.36 -3.00
N LYS A 84 -20.35 4.24 -3.94
CA LYS A 84 -21.10 4.49 -5.15
C LYS A 84 -20.83 3.40 -6.18
N LYS A 85 -21.67 3.40 -7.20
CA LYS A 85 -21.50 2.66 -8.45
C LYS A 85 -21.47 3.68 -9.58
N SER A 86 -20.50 3.59 -10.48
CA SER A 86 -20.38 4.52 -11.61
C SER A 86 -21.55 4.33 -12.58
N ARG A 87 -21.76 5.27 -13.51
CA ARG A 87 -22.78 5.13 -14.58
C ARG A 87 -22.62 3.85 -15.39
N SER A 88 -21.38 3.43 -15.54
CA SER A 88 -21.04 2.25 -16.30
C SER A 88 -21.21 0.96 -15.48
N GLY A 89 -21.41 1.06 -14.16
CA GLY A 89 -21.65 -0.09 -13.27
C GLY A 89 -20.42 -0.51 -12.45
N ILE A 90 -19.35 0.28 -12.43
CA ILE A 90 -18.15 -0.02 -11.64
C ILE A 90 -18.37 0.33 -10.18
N SER A 91 -18.04 -0.58 -9.26
CA SER A 91 -18.09 -0.37 -7.80
C SER A 91 -16.76 -0.65 -7.10
N PHE A 92 -15.81 -1.28 -7.79
CA PHE A 92 -14.48 -1.59 -7.28
C PHE A 92 -13.39 -1.24 -8.30
N LEU A 93 -12.33 -0.56 -7.84
CA LEU A 93 -11.14 -0.23 -8.63
C LEU A 93 -9.94 -1.02 -8.10
N TYR A 94 -9.33 -1.85 -8.93
CA TYR A 94 -7.96 -2.35 -8.71
C TYR A 94 -6.97 -1.55 -9.55
N VAL A 95 -5.81 -1.25 -8.99
CA VAL A 95 -4.69 -0.60 -9.69
C VAL A 95 -3.41 -1.41 -9.47
N ASP A 96 -2.62 -1.61 -10.53
CA ASP A 96 -1.25 -2.11 -10.40
C ASP A 96 -0.33 -1.08 -9.71
N ILE A 97 0.84 -1.52 -9.25
CA ILE A 97 1.82 -0.67 -8.59
C ILE A 97 2.92 -0.24 -9.58
N ASN A 98 3.75 -1.18 -10.03
CA ASN A 98 4.85 -0.86 -10.96
C ASN A 98 4.27 -0.51 -12.34
N GLY A 99 4.69 0.61 -12.93
CA GLY A 99 4.17 1.10 -14.21
C GLY A 99 2.82 1.84 -14.12
N CYS A 100 2.19 1.89 -12.95
CA CYS A 100 0.92 2.61 -12.73
C CYS A 100 1.00 3.61 -11.58
N MET A 101 1.35 3.15 -10.37
CA MET A 101 1.49 4.00 -9.18
C MET A 101 2.90 4.55 -9.02
N VAL A 102 3.89 3.77 -9.41
CA VAL A 102 5.30 4.17 -9.47
C VAL A 102 5.86 3.86 -10.85
N HIS A 103 6.77 4.70 -11.34
CA HIS A 103 7.44 4.46 -12.61
C HIS A 103 8.25 3.17 -12.57
N PHE A 104 8.46 2.57 -13.73
CA PHE A 104 9.19 1.31 -13.82
C PHE A 104 10.66 1.46 -13.40
N PHE A 105 11.16 0.50 -12.63
CA PHE A 105 12.42 0.56 -11.90
C PHE A 105 13.68 0.27 -12.74
N HIS A 106 13.70 0.59 -14.05
CA HIS A 106 14.87 0.37 -14.92
C HIS A 106 16.14 1.08 -14.41
N GLY A 107 15.97 2.16 -13.63
CA GLY A 107 17.06 2.86 -12.96
C GLY A 107 17.86 1.97 -12.00
N ALA A 108 17.23 0.94 -11.41
CA ALA A 108 17.90 0.00 -10.50
C ALA A 108 18.99 -0.79 -11.23
N PHE A 109 18.69 -1.30 -12.44
CA PHE A 109 19.67 -2.03 -13.26
C PHE A 109 20.84 -1.13 -13.66
N SER A 110 20.55 0.12 -14.01
CA SER A 110 21.57 1.12 -14.35
C SER A 110 22.49 1.43 -13.16
N ARG A 111 21.92 1.55 -11.96
CA ARG A 111 22.69 1.83 -10.73
C ARG A 111 23.56 0.65 -10.33
N ILE A 112 23.02 -0.57 -10.36
CA ILE A 112 23.78 -1.81 -10.12
C ILE A 112 24.92 -1.91 -11.13
N SER A 113 24.65 -1.61 -12.40
CA SER A 113 25.68 -1.63 -13.44
C SER A 113 26.84 -0.68 -13.14
N GLN A 114 26.52 0.55 -12.72
CA GLN A 114 27.53 1.54 -12.36
C GLN A 114 28.36 1.14 -11.13
N ASP A 115 27.72 0.53 -10.12
CA ASP A 115 28.39 0.17 -8.87
C ASP A 115 29.23 -1.12 -8.99
N THR A 116 28.85 -2.03 -9.88
CA THR A 116 29.47 -3.36 -10.00
C THR A 116 30.35 -3.51 -11.24
N GLY A 117 30.17 -2.66 -12.24
CA GLY A 117 30.79 -2.79 -13.57
C GLY A 117 30.13 -3.83 -14.48
N VAL A 118 29.09 -4.53 -14.02
CA VAL A 118 28.34 -5.50 -14.83
C VAL A 118 27.42 -4.74 -15.80
N PRO A 119 27.34 -5.10 -17.09
CA PRO A 119 26.39 -4.48 -18.02
C PRO A 119 24.92 -4.55 -17.56
N ALA A 120 24.15 -3.47 -17.70
CA ALA A 120 22.79 -3.37 -17.18
C ALA A 120 21.83 -4.43 -17.77
N ASP A 121 22.00 -4.79 -19.04
CA ASP A 121 21.24 -5.84 -19.74
C ASP A 121 21.51 -7.24 -19.15
N VAL A 122 22.74 -7.50 -18.69
CA VAL A 122 23.11 -8.73 -17.97
C VAL A 122 22.44 -8.76 -16.60
N VAL A 123 22.42 -7.64 -15.87
CA VAL A 123 21.73 -7.52 -14.58
C VAL A 123 20.23 -7.74 -14.75
N GLU A 124 19.63 -7.09 -15.74
CA GLU A 124 18.20 -7.22 -16.06
C GLU A 124 17.84 -8.65 -16.44
N THR A 125 18.61 -9.29 -17.32
CA THR A 125 18.37 -10.68 -17.72
C THR A 125 18.44 -11.63 -16.51
N ALA A 126 19.42 -11.42 -15.62
CA ALA A 126 19.56 -12.21 -14.40
C ALA A 126 18.40 -11.97 -13.42
N PHE A 127 17.93 -10.73 -13.29
CA PHE A 127 16.77 -10.38 -12.48
C PHE A 127 15.51 -11.12 -12.94
N TRP A 128 15.19 -11.01 -14.23
CA TRP A 128 13.97 -11.60 -14.80
C TRP A 128 13.93 -13.12 -14.69
N HIS A 129 15.09 -13.77 -14.66
CA HIS A 129 15.18 -15.22 -14.45
C HIS A 129 14.63 -15.68 -13.08
N PHE A 130 14.66 -14.82 -12.06
CA PHE A 130 14.21 -15.16 -10.70
C PHE A 130 12.96 -14.39 -10.25
N ASN A 131 12.61 -13.28 -10.89
CA ASN A 131 11.53 -12.37 -10.49
C ASN A 131 10.24 -13.12 -10.14
N ASP A 132 9.77 -13.99 -11.02
CA ASP A 132 8.48 -14.67 -10.85
C ASP A 132 8.45 -15.59 -9.63
N ALA A 133 9.56 -16.25 -9.31
CA ALA A 133 9.65 -17.11 -8.14
C ALA A 133 9.60 -16.29 -6.83
N VAL A 134 10.17 -15.08 -6.82
CA VAL A 134 10.12 -14.18 -5.67
C VAL A 134 8.74 -13.54 -5.53
N CYS A 135 8.20 -13.03 -6.64
CA CYS A 135 6.87 -12.43 -6.69
C CYS A 135 5.77 -13.45 -6.41
N ARG A 136 5.94 -14.72 -6.72
CA ARG A 136 5.03 -15.80 -6.27
C ARG A 136 5.30 -16.22 -4.83
N GLY A 137 6.43 -15.82 -4.25
CA GLY A 137 6.82 -16.15 -2.90
C GLY A 137 7.30 -17.58 -2.71
N ASP A 138 7.80 -18.23 -3.77
CA ASP A 138 8.53 -19.50 -3.76
C ASP A 138 10.01 -19.31 -3.37
N MET A 139 10.51 -18.07 -3.49
CA MET A 139 11.87 -17.69 -3.16
C MET A 139 11.87 -16.49 -2.20
N SER A 140 12.63 -16.60 -1.12
CA SER A 140 12.83 -15.49 -0.18
C SER A 140 13.77 -14.42 -0.77
N MET A 141 13.67 -13.18 -0.27
CA MET A 141 14.58 -12.10 -0.66
C MET A 141 16.06 -12.43 -0.41
N VAL A 142 16.36 -13.17 0.67
CA VAL A 142 17.74 -13.60 0.97
C VAL A 142 18.26 -14.55 -0.11
N GLN A 143 17.47 -15.55 -0.51
CA GLN A 143 17.83 -16.47 -1.58
C GLN A 143 17.94 -15.75 -2.92
N PHE A 144 17.03 -14.82 -3.19
CA PHE A 144 17.06 -14.01 -4.41
C PHE A 144 18.33 -13.18 -4.51
N ASN A 145 18.68 -12.40 -3.48
CA ASN A 145 19.91 -11.60 -3.48
C ASN A 145 21.16 -12.47 -3.65
N GLN A 146 21.22 -13.63 -2.98
CA GLN A 146 22.34 -14.58 -3.15
C GLN A 146 22.43 -15.13 -4.58
N LYS A 147 21.29 -15.52 -5.17
CA LYS A 147 21.26 -16.06 -6.54
C LYS A 147 21.57 -14.99 -7.58
N LEU A 148 21.02 -13.80 -7.43
CA LEU A 148 21.27 -12.67 -8.31
C LEU A 148 22.75 -12.28 -8.27
N ALA A 149 23.33 -12.08 -7.07
CA ALA A 149 24.74 -11.76 -6.90
C ALA A 149 25.66 -12.80 -7.56
N LYS A 150 25.38 -14.09 -7.33
CA LYS A 150 26.11 -15.20 -7.97
C LYS A 150 25.98 -15.17 -9.50
N GLN A 151 24.78 -14.91 -10.02
CA GLN A 151 24.50 -14.93 -11.45
C GLN A 151 25.24 -13.80 -12.19
N ILE A 152 25.39 -12.63 -11.56
CA ILE A 152 26.07 -11.48 -12.16
C ILE A 152 27.56 -11.37 -11.76
N GLY A 153 28.05 -12.28 -10.91
CA GLY A 153 29.47 -12.37 -10.55
C GLY A 153 29.95 -11.38 -9.50
N VAL A 154 29.08 -10.97 -8.57
CA VAL A 154 29.42 -10.05 -7.46
C VAL A 154 29.30 -10.74 -6.11
N GLU A 155 29.95 -10.19 -5.07
CA GLU A 155 29.96 -10.77 -3.73
C GLU A 155 28.58 -10.74 -3.06
N SER A 156 27.88 -9.60 -3.15
CA SER A 156 26.56 -9.42 -2.59
C SER A 156 25.77 -8.34 -3.32
N ILE A 157 24.46 -8.34 -3.16
CA ILE A 157 23.55 -7.32 -3.67
C ILE A 157 22.40 -7.12 -2.68
N ASP A 158 21.93 -5.88 -2.54
CA ASP A 158 20.67 -5.57 -1.88
C ASP A 158 19.69 -5.00 -2.90
N TRP A 159 18.94 -5.88 -3.55
CA TRP A 159 17.97 -5.47 -4.55
C TRP A 159 16.95 -4.46 -4.02
N ASN A 160 16.49 -4.61 -2.77
CA ASN A 160 15.47 -3.72 -2.23
C ASN A 160 15.97 -2.29 -2.11
N SER A 161 17.25 -2.09 -1.73
CA SER A 161 17.85 -0.76 -1.72
C SER A 161 17.87 -0.17 -3.13
N TYR A 162 18.41 -0.89 -4.11
CA TYR A 162 18.50 -0.42 -5.50
C TYR A 162 17.13 -0.12 -6.11
N TYR A 163 16.15 -0.99 -5.86
CA TYR A 163 14.79 -0.83 -6.33
C TYR A 163 14.13 0.41 -5.72
N LEU A 164 14.16 0.56 -4.39
CA LEU A 164 13.49 1.66 -3.70
C LEU A 164 14.12 3.02 -4.00
N ASP A 165 15.40 3.08 -4.32
CA ASP A 165 16.10 4.31 -4.71
C ASP A 165 15.86 4.68 -6.17
N ALA A 166 15.37 3.74 -6.99
CA ALA A 166 15.14 3.93 -8.42
C ALA A 166 13.67 4.21 -8.79
N ILE A 167 12.72 3.97 -7.87
CA ILE A 167 11.30 4.20 -8.13
C ILE A 167 10.88 5.62 -7.76
N GLU A 168 10.01 6.19 -8.57
CA GLU A 168 9.39 7.49 -8.37
C GLU A 168 7.87 7.36 -8.49
N ALA A 169 7.13 8.12 -7.69
CA ALA A 169 5.67 8.10 -7.73
C ALA A 169 5.14 8.74 -9.02
N VAL A 170 4.15 8.09 -9.64
CA VAL A 170 3.48 8.60 -10.83
C VAL A 170 2.58 9.77 -10.44
N GLU A 171 2.76 10.91 -11.12
CA GLU A 171 2.01 12.12 -10.83
C GLU A 171 0.49 11.93 -10.98
N GLY A 172 -0.28 12.46 -10.02
CA GLY A 172 -1.75 12.44 -10.05
C GLY A 172 -2.39 11.15 -9.53
N MET A 173 -1.69 10.01 -9.52
CA MET A 173 -2.26 8.73 -9.08
C MET A 173 -2.60 8.68 -7.59
N ALA A 174 -1.77 9.26 -6.72
CA ALA A 174 -2.07 9.39 -5.30
C ALA A 174 -3.34 10.22 -5.06
N GLY A 175 -3.50 11.32 -5.80
CA GLY A 175 -4.70 12.17 -5.75
C GLY A 175 -5.95 11.46 -6.28
N LEU A 176 -5.80 10.72 -7.39
CA LEU A 176 -6.86 9.90 -7.97
C LEU A 176 -7.36 8.84 -6.99
N LEU A 177 -6.47 8.06 -6.38
CA LEU A 177 -6.85 7.02 -5.41
C LEU A 177 -7.43 7.63 -4.13
N SER A 178 -6.90 8.75 -3.66
CA SER A 178 -7.49 9.47 -2.52
C SER A 178 -8.93 9.88 -2.80
N TRP A 179 -9.19 10.47 -3.98
CA TRP A 179 -10.55 10.80 -4.42
C TRP A 179 -11.43 9.55 -4.62
N ALA A 180 -10.92 8.54 -5.31
CA ALA A 180 -11.67 7.32 -5.60
C ALA A 180 -12.06 6.61 -4.31
N SER A 181 -11.19 6.55 -3.31
CA SER A 181 -11.47 5.94 -2.01
C SER A 181 -12.61 6.61 -1.23
N GLN A 182 -12.93 7.88 -1.51
CA GLN A 182 -14.07 8.58 -0.90
C GLN A 182 -15.42 8.17 -1.51
N HIS A 183 -15.40 7.52 -2.68
CA HIS A 183 -16.61 7.24 -3.46
C HIS A 183 -16.75 5.76 -3.83
N TYR A 184 -15.65 5.05 -4.05
CA TYR A 184 -15.57 3.69 -4.55
C TYR A 184 -14.75 2.82 -3.61
N ARG A 185 -14.92 1.50 -3.74
CA ARG A 185 -13.99 0.56 -3.12
C ARG A 185 -12.73 0.50 -3.96
N VAL A 186 -11.58 0.55 -3.31
CA VAL A 186 -10.28 0.62 -4.01
C VAL A 186 -9.34 -0.45 -3.48
N GLY A 187 -8.53 -1.01 -4.36
CA GLY A 187 -7.54 -2.01 -4.01
C GLY A 187 -6.31 -1.96 -4.89
N LEU A 188 -5.27 -2.68 -4.45
CA LEU A 188 -4.03 -2.89 -5.18
C LEU A 188 -3.94 -4.33 -5.67
N LEU A 189 -3.44 -4.54 -6.89
CA LEU A 189 -3.20 -5.87 -7.46
C LEU A 189 -1.86 -5.87 -8.22
N SER A 190 -0.81 -6.43 -7.61
CA SER A 190 0.54 -6.32 -8.16
C SER A 190 1.36 -7.60 -8.05
N ASN A 191 2.16 -7.84 -9.10
CA ASN A 191 3.29 -8.76 -9.02
C ASN A 191 4.42 -8.02 -8.32
N ILE A 192 4.62 -8.32 -7.05
CA ILE A 192 5.51 -7.54 -6.20
C ILE A 192 6.32 -8.46 -5.27
N MET A 193 7.54 -8.03 -4.94
CA MET A 193 8.39 -8.75 -4.00
C MET A 193 7.96 -8.47 -2.55
N PRO A 194 8.23 -9.39 -1.61
CA PRO A 194 7.73 -9.29 -0.24
C PRO A 194 8.04 -7.96 0.46
N SER A 195 7.07 -7.49 1.24
CA SER A 195 7.18 -6.32 2.14
C SER A 195 7.37 -4.95 1.48
N GLN A 196 7.20 -4.82 0.16
CA GLN A 196 7.43 -3.54 -0.54
C GLN A 196 6.29 -2.53 -0.37
N ILE A 197 5.02 -2.97 -0.35
CA ILE A 197 3.86 -2.06 -0.29
C ILE A 197 3.90 -1.16 0.94
N ARG A 198 4.16 -1.73 2.13
CA ARG A 198 4.25 -0.95 3.38
C ARG A 198 5.36 0.08 3.32
N VAL A 199 6.54 -0.31 2.82
CA VAL A 199 7.70 0.58 2.69
C VAL A 199 7.40 1.73 1.74
N MET A 200 6.69 1.47 0.62
CA MET A 200 6.28 2.53 -0.31
C MET A 200 5.29 3.52 0.32
N ILE A 201 4.33 3.03 1.12
CA ILE A 201 3.41 3.91 1.87
C ILE A 201 4.20 4.78 2.85
N ASP A 202 5.11 4.18 3.61
CA ASP A 202 5.91 4.90 4.62
C ASP A 202 6.86 5.93 3.99
N ARG A 203 7.33 5.68 2.75
CA ARG A 203 8.12 6.63 1.94
C ARG A 203 7.28 7.65 1.18
N GLY A 204 5.95 7.57 1.22
CA GLY A 204 5.04 8.47 0.49
C GLY A 204 4.96 8.21 -1.01
N LEU A 205 5.45 7.07 -1.50
CA LEU A 205 5.37 6.65 -2.90
C LEU A 205 3.97 6.10 -3.25
N LEU A 206 3.29 5.52 -2.26
CA LEU A 206 1.88 5.13 -2.33
C LEU A 206 1.06 5.98 -1.36
N PRO A 207 -0.20 6.32 -1.69
CA PRO A 207 -1.06 7.07 -0.78
C PRO A 207 -1.38 6.24 0.47
N ASN A 208 -1.28 6.86 1.65
CA ASN A 208 -1.69 6.25 2.91
C ASN A 208 -3.22 6.38 3.07
N ILE A 209 -3.96 5.53 2.36
CA ILE A 209 -5.43 5.45 2.40
C ILE A 209 -5.88 4.05 2.83
N HIS A 210 -7.15 3.93 3.20
CA HIS A 210 -7.75 2.61 3.41
C HIS A 210 -7.98 1.92 2.07
N PHE A 211 -7.31 0.80 1.85
CA PHE A 211 -7.56 -0.11 0.74
C PHE A 211 -8.53 -1.21 1.18
N ASP A 212 -9.62 -1.38 0.43
CA ASP A 212 -10.61 -2.44 0.64
C ASP A 212 -10.04 -3.83 0.36
N ALA A 213 -9.04 -3.93 -0.53
CA ALA A 213 -8.29 -5.16 -0.79
C ALA A 213 -6.87 -4.86 -1.27
N ILE A 214 -5.89 -5.62 -0.77
CA ILE A 214 -4.52 -5.63 -1.29
C ILE A 214 -4.21 -7.06 -1.72
N ILE A 215 -3.84 -7.22 -2.99
CA ILE A 215 -3.42 -8.47 -3.60
C ILE A 215 -1.93 -8.36 -3.89
N ASP A 216 -1.13 -8.71 -2.88
CA ASP A 216 0.31 -8.90 -3.00
C ASP A 216 0.56 -10.33 -3.51
N SER A 217 1.11 -10.46 -4.71
CA SER A 217 1.36 -11.77 -5.33
C SER A 217 2.20 -12.71 -4.46
N SER A 218 3.12 -12.16 -3.67
CA SER A 218 4.07 -12.94 -2.87
C SER A 218 3.41 -13.52 -1.61
N GLU A 219 2.34 -12.87 -1.15
CA GLU A 219 1.49 -13.32 -0.06
C GLU A 219 0.44 -14.32 -0.53
N VAL A 220 -0.19 -14.08 -1.69
CA VAL A 220 -1.27 -14.92 -2.21
C VAL A 220 -0.80 -16.12 -3.04
N LYS A 221 0.51 -16.22 -3.30
CA LYS A 221 1.15 -17.32 -4.02
C LYS A 221 0.67 -17.51 -5.46
N ALA A 222 0.32 -16.41 -6.13
CA ALA A 222 -0.10 -16.37 -7.52
C ALA A 222 0.32 -15.03 -8.13
N ILE A 223 0.77 -15.06 -9.39
CA ILE A 223 1.21 -13.87 -10.13
C ILE A 223 0.30 -13.61 -11.32
N LYS A 224 0.14 -12.35 -11.75
CA LYS A 224 -0.43 -12.01 -13.06
C LYS A 224 0.50 -12.56 -14.16
N PRO A 225 -0.03 -13.10 -15.27
CA PRO A 225 -1.44 -13.20 -15.66
C PRO A 225 -2.09 -14.57 -15.32
N GLU A 226 -1.67 -15.27 -14.27
CA GLU A 226 -2.23 -16.57 -13.91
C GLU A 226 -3.71 -16.45 -13.44
N PRO A 227 -4.63 -17.33 -13.87
CA PRO A 227 -6.05 -17.25 -13.48
C PRO A 227 -6.31 -17.22 -11.97
N ALA A 228 -5.43 -17.85 -11.19
CA ALA A 228 -5.53 -17.91 -9.73
C ALA A 228 -5.54 -16.51 -9.09
N ILE A 229 -4.71 -15.58 -9.57
CA ILE A 229 -4.62 -14.24 -8.94
C ILE A 229 -5.91 -13.43 -9.14
N TYR A 230 -6.55 -13.54 -10.31
CA TYR A 230 -7.81 -12.85 -10.63
C TYR A 230 -9.00 -13.46 -9.88
N THR A 231 -8.99 -14.78 -9.68
CA THR A 231 -9.98 -15.47 -8.85
C THR A 231 -9.91 -14.95 -7.41
N ILE A 232 -8.71 -14.96 -6.81
CA ILE A 232 -8.47 -14.45 -5.45
C ILE A 232 -8.87 -12.97 -5.35
N ALA A 233 -8.49 -12.15 -6.32
CA ALA A 233 -8.79 -10.73 -6.32
C ALA A 233 -10.30 -10.44 -6.46
N THR A 234 -11.04 -11.25 -7.22
CA THR A 234 -12.51 -11.15 -7.33
C THR A 234 -13.18 -11.52 -6.02
N GLU A 235 -12.72 -12.59 -5.36
CA GLU A 235 -13.25 -12.99 -4.05
C GLU A 235 -13.00 -11.91 -2.99
N ARG A 236 -11.78 -11.35 -2.94
CA ARG A 236 -11.43 -10.29 -1.97
C ARG A 236 -12.13 -8.96 -2.26
N SER A 237 -12.44 -8.67 -3.52
CA SER A 237 -13.22 -7.47 -3.84
C SER A 237 -14.66 -7.61 -3.31
N GLY A 238 -15.22 -8.83 -3.23
CA GLY A 238 -16.58 -9.06 -2.75
C GLY A 238 -17.66 -8.42 -3.61
N VAL A 239 -17.37 -8.11 -4.89
CA VAL A 239 -18.32 -7.59 -5.87
C VAL A 239 -18.33 -8.49 -7.12
N PRO A 240 -19.39 -8.45 -7.96
CA PRO A 240 -19.40 -9.18 -9.22
C PRO A 240 -18.25 -8.74 -10.14
N ALA A 241 -17.65 -9.69 -10.86
CA ALA A 241 -16.52 -9.45 -11.77
C ALA A 241 -16.71 -8.25 -12.73
N HIS A 242 -17.91 -8.12 -13.31
CA HIS A 242 -18.24 -7.04 -14.26
C HIS A 242 -18.33 -5.63 -13.63
N GLU A 243 -18.29 -5.53 -12.30
CA GLU A 243 -18.22 -4.27 -11.55
C GLU A 243 -16.78 -3.88 -11.14
N ILE A 244 -15.79 -4.72 -11.45
CA ILE A 244 -14.38 -4.46 -11.20
C ILE A 244 -13.79 -3.74 -12.41
N LEU A 245 -13.18 -2.59 -12.16
CA LEU A 245 -12.26 -1.94 -13.09
C LEU A 245 -10.83 -2.24 -12.66
N PHE A 246 -10.02 -2.77 -13.58
CA PHE A 246 -8.60 -2.99 -13.36
C PHE A 246 -7.75 -2.10 -14.26
N VAL A 247 -6.83 -1.37 -13.64
CA VAL A 247 -5.86 -0.48 -14.30
C VAL A 247 -4.48 -1.12 -14.20
N ASP A 248 -3.85 -1.36 -15.34
CA ASP A 248 -2.53 -2.01 -15.48
C ASP A 248 -1.88 -1.51 -16.77
N ASP A 249 -0.54 -1.44 -16.81
CA ASP A 249 0.23 -1.01 -17.98
C ASP A 249 0.52 -2.19 -18.94
N SER A 250 0.42 -3.43 -18.45
CA SER A 250 0.68 -4.64 -19.22
C SER A 250 -0.57 -5.17 -19.93
N ARG A 251 -0.49 -5.22 -21.25
CA ARG A 251 -1.54 -5.80 -22.10
C ARG A 251 -1.88 -7.25 -21.74
N THR A 252 -0.91 -8.07 -21.37
CA THR A 252 -1.16 -9.49 -21.03
C THR A 252 -1.98 -9.62 -19.75
N ASN A 253 -1.71 -8.76 -18.77
CA ASN A 253 -2.47 -8.72 -17.52
C ASN A 253 -3.92 -8.26 -17.74
N LEU A 254 -4.10 -7.24 -18.59
CA LEU A 254 -5.43 -6.72 -18.94
C LEU A 254 -6.25 -7.79 -19.69
N MET A 255 -5.66 -8.45 -20.68
CA MET A 255 -6.35 -9.51 -21.44
C MET A 255 -6.79 -10.67 -20.55
N ALA A 256 -5.96 -11.07 -19.58
CA ALA A 256 -6.34 -12.11 -18.62
C ALA A 256 -7.46 -11.65 -17.68
N ALA A 257 -7.45 -10.39 -17.22
CA ALA A 257 -8.55 -9.84 -16.42
C ALA A 257 -9.87 -9.78 -17.21
N GLU A 258 -9.85 -9.41 -18.49
CA GLU A 258 -11.04 -9.42 -19.36
C GLU A 258 -11.64 -10.82 -19.49
N GLN A 259 -10.81 -11.86 -19.58
CA GLN A 259 -11.28 -13.25 -19.61
C GLN A 259 -12.00 -13.67 -18.32
N HIS A 260 -11.75 -12.99 -17.20
CA HIS A 260 -12.45 -13.16 -15.93
C HIS A 260 -13.68 -12.25 -15.81
N GLY A 261 -14.08 -11.57 -16.88
CA GLY A 261 -15.26 -10.71 -16.93
C GLY A 261 -15.07 -9.34 -16.30
N TRP A 262 -13.83 -8.92 -16.04
CA TRP A 262 -13.53 -7.61 -15.50
C TRP A 262 -13.57 -6.55 -16.60
N ARG A 263 -13.77 -5.30 -16.20
CA ARG A 263 -13.44 -4.17 -17.07
C ARG A 263 -11.99 -3.80 -16.86
N VAL A 264 -11.35 -3.39 -17.94
CA VAL A 264 -9.92 -3.08 -17.91
C VAL A 264 -9.66 -1.73 -18.54
N MET A 265 -8.59 -1.09 -18.09
CA MET A 265 -8.09 0.15 -18.68
C MET A 265 -6.57 0.09 -18.72
N TRP A 266 -6.02 0.29 -19.91
CA TRP A 266 -4.58 0.43 -20.09
C TRP A 266 -4.08 1.73 -19.48
N PHE A 267 -3.04 1.64 -18.67
CA PHE A 267 -2.30 2.79 -18.16
C PHE A 267 -1.09 3.08 -19.05
N ASP A 268 -1.06 4.28 -19.62
CA ASP A 268 0.09 4.79 -20.36
C ASP A 268 1.02 5.56 -19.42
N ASP A 269 2.10 4.92 -18.97
CA ASP A 269 3.10 5.54 -18.06
C ASP A 269 3.86 6.71 -18.72
N MET A 270 3.87 6.78 -20.05
CA MET A 270 4.46 7.91 -20.78
C MET A 270 3.55 9.15 -20.78
N ARG A 271 2.25 8.96 -20.48
CA ARG A 271 1.23 10.02 -20.41
C ARG A 271 0.32 9.80 -19.21
N PRO A 272 0.86 9.86 -17.98
CA PRO A 272 0.11 9.51 -16.78
C PRO A 272 -1.09 10.44 -16.56
N ALA A 273 -0.97 11.73 -16.89
CA ALA A 273 -2.08 12.69 -16.79
C ALA A 273 -3.31 12.28 -17.63
N ASP A 274 -3.10 11.80 -18.86
CA ASP A 274 -4.18 11.33 -19.73
C ASP A 274 -4.84 10.07 -19.16
N SER A 275 -4.03 9.14 -18.64
CA SER A 275 -4.50 7.91 -18.01
C SER A 275 -5.32 8.22 -16.75
N VAL A 276 -4.82 9.08 -15.87
CA VAL A 276 -5.52 9.56 -14.66
C VAL A 276 -6.86 10.20 -15.00
N ALA A 277 -6.90 11.08 -16.01
CA ALA A 277 -8.13 11.72 -16.45
C ALA A 277 -9.16 10.71 -16.98
N LYS A 278 -8.72 9.72 -17.76
CA LYS A 278 -9.59 8.64 -18.28
C LYS A 278 -10.16 7.75 -17.17
N ILE A 279 -9.33 7.36 -16.20
CA ILE A 279 -9.77 6.56 -15.05
C ILE A 279 -10.85 7.33 -14.29
N ARG A 280 -10.57 8.61 -13.98
CA ARG A 280 -11.53 9.48 -13.29
C ARG A 280 -12.85 9.58 -14.04
N ALA A 281 -12.83 9.89 -15.34
CA ALA A 281 -14.04 10.01 -16.15
C ALA A 281 -14.85 8.70 -16.21
N THR A 282 -14.18 7.54 -16.20
CA THR A 282 -14.84 6.22 -16.18
C THR A 282 -15.52 5.92 -14.84
N LEU A 283 -14.97 6.49 -13.76
CA LEU A 283 -15.50 6.41 -12.40
C LEU A 283 -16.44 7.57 -12.07
N GLU A 284 -16.67 8.54 -12.93
CA GLU A 284 -17.64 9.60 -12.62
C GLU A 284 -19.08 9.04 -12.66
N PHE A 285 -19.87 9.44 -11.66
CA PHE A 285 -21.25 9.02 -11.43
C PHE A 285 -22.24 10.09 -11.92
#